data_AF-A0AB34HCI5-F1
#
_entry.id   AF-A0AB34HCI5-F1
#
_cell.length_a   1.000
_cell.length_b   1.000
_cell.length_c   1.000
_cell.angle_alpha   90.00
_cell.angle_beta   90.00
_cell.angle_gamma   90.00
#
_symmetry.space_group_name_H-M   'P 1'
#
loop_
_entity.id
_entity.type
_entity.pdbx_description
1 polymer ?
#
loop_
_entity_poly.entity_id
_entity_poly.type
_entity_poly.pdbx_seq_one_letter_code
_entity_poly.pdbx_strand_id
1 'polypeptide(L)'
;MLGVLLGAVIFGYLSDRAGRRLVLWATSTGVFLFGIAAAFTFDYYSFIVARFLLAICGSGYLVVVFVYVTEFVGMKSRTWASIHLHSFFAFGTMVVALTGYLVRTWWIYQIVLSTVTVPFVLCCWMLPETPFWLLSEGKYEEAQKVIDTMAKWNRTRSCKLSELLSLDHNGSAGNKPSQVEKHTLSDLFYDWSIGTRTLIVWLIWFTGCFGFYTFSLNSVNLGGNEYLNLFLMGKWLNYI
;
A
#
# COMPACT_ATOMS: atom_id res chain seq x y z
N MET A 1 8.78 0.42 -15.07
CA MET A 1 9.37 0.51 -13.71
C MET A 1 9.51 1.94 -13.20
N LEU A 2 9.89 2.92 -14.04
CA LEU A 2 9.95 4.33 -13.62
C LEU A 2 8.66 4.84 -12.96
N GLY A 3 7.49 4.49 -13.50
CA GLY A 3 6.22 4.88 -12.89
C GLY A 3 6.02 4.33 -11.47
N VAL A 4 6.46 3.09 -11.21
CA VAL A 4 6.40 2.49 -9.86
C VAL A 4 7.26 3.27 -8.88
N LEU A 5 8.51 3.59 -9.27
CA LEU A 5 9.42 4.38 -8.45
C LEU A 5 8.83 5.76 -8.09
N LEU A 6 8.32 6.48 -9.09
CA LEU A 6 7.71 7.79 -8.87
C LEU A 6 6.45 7.68 -8.02
N GLY A 7 5.60 6.68 -8.26
CA GLY A 7 4.39 6.44 -7.50
C GLY A 7 4.66 6.19 -6.01
N ALA A 8 5.65 5.33 -5.71
CA ALA A 8 6.04 5.05 -4.33
C ALA A 8 6.52 6.31 -3.58
N VAL A 9 7.36 7.12 -4.21
CA VAL A 9 7.92 8.33 -3.58
C VAL A 9 6.85 9.41 -3.41
N ILE A 10 6.10 9.71 -4.48
CA ILE A 10 5.11 10.80 -4.49
C ILE A 10 3.96 10.48 -3.53
N PHE A 11 3.36 9.30 -3.64
CA PHE A 11 2.19 8.95 -2.84
C PHE A 11 2.55 8.55 -1.41
N GLY A 12 3.75 8.03 -1.15
CA GLY A 12 4.26 7.85 0.21
C GLY A 12 4.30 9.19 0.94
N TYR A 13 4.97 10.18 0.35
CA TYR A 13 5.03 11.53 0.90
C TYR A 13 3.66 12.21 1.01
N LEU A 14 2.81 12.04 -0.01
CA LEU A 14 1.46 12.64 0.00
C LEU A 14 0.58 12.01 1.08
N SER A 15 0.66 10.69 1.29
CA SER A 15 -0.07 9.97 2.34
C SER A 15 0.27 10.50 3.74
N ASP A 16 1.53 10.87 3.96
CA ASP A 16 1.96 11.42 5.23
C ASP A 16 1.36 12.81 5.52
N ARG A 17 1.12 13.62 4.47
CA ARG A 17 0.58 14.98 4.62
C ARG A 17 -0.93 15.09 4.48
N ALA A 18 -1.52 14.42 3.50
CA ALA A 18 -2.92 14.57 3.12
C ALA A 18 -3.85 13.56 3.82
N GLY A 19 -3.28 12.60 4.54
CA GLY A 19 -4.00 11.48 5.15
C GLY A 19 -3.92 10.22 4.28
N ARG A 20 -3.96 9.06 4.94
CA ARG A 20 -3.85 7.76 4.27
C ARG A 20 -5.11 7.46 3.49
N ARG A 21 -6.29 7.74 4.06
CA ARG A 21 -7.59 7.44 3.41
C ARG A 21 -7.77 8.21 2.10
N LEU A 22 -7.49 9.51 2.10
CA LEU A 22 -7.66 10.34 0.90
C LEU A 22 -6.76 9.86 -0.24
N VAL A 23 -5.49 9.57 0.08
CA VAL A 23 -4.53 9.09 -0.93
C VAL A 23 -4.86 7.68 -1.40
N LEU A 24 -5.35 6.81 -0.51
CA LEU A 24 -5.83 5.49 -0.88
C LEU A 24 -7.01 5.59 -1.86
N TRP A 25 -7.98 6.44 -1.59
CA TRP A 25 -9.11 6.68 -2.49
C TRP A 25 -8.68 7.26 -3.84
N ALA A 26 -7.79 8.26 -3.83
CA ALA A 26 -7.28 8.89 -5.05
C ALA A 26 -6.47 7.91 -5.91
N THR A 27 -5.59 7.11 -5.30
CA THR A 27 -4.77 6.12 -6.02
C THR A 27 -5.63 4.98 -6.56
N SER A 28 -6.60 4.45 -5.80
CA SER A 28 -7.54 3.44 -6.30
C SER A 28 -8.40 3.96 -7.46
N THR A 29 -8.89 5.20 -7.36
CA THR A 29 -9.64 5.84 -8.44
C THR A 29 -8.76 6.04 -9.68
N GLY A 30 -7.50 6.44 -9.49
CA GLY A 30 -6.52 6.55 -10.56
C GLY A 30 -6.25 5.21 -11.25
N VAL A 31 -6.08 4.12 -10.48
CA VAL A 31 -5.91 2.76 -11.04
C VAL A 31 -7.09 2.37 -11.91
N PHE A 32 -8.32 2.62 -11.46
CA PHE A 32 -9.54 2.36 -12.23
C PHE A 32 -9.58 3.18 -13.53
N LEU A 33 -9.42 4.50 -13.43
CA LEU A 33 -9.54 5.42 -14.57
C LEU A 33 -8.44 5.19 -15.61
N PHE A 34 -7.18 5.08 -15.19
CA PHE A 34 -6.06 4.85 -16.12
C PHE A 34 -6.07 3.42 -16.69
N GLY A 35 -6.59 2.45 -15.95
CA GLY A 35 -6.80 1.08 -16.45
C GLY A 35 -7.85 1.03 -17.57
N ILE A 36 -8.97 1.72 -17.39
CA ILE A 36 -9.98 1.88 -18.45
C ILE A 36 -9.41 2.69 -19.62
N ALA A 37 -8.73 3.81 -19.35
CA ALA A 37 -8.14 4.62 -20.40
C ALA A 37 -7.18 3.81 -21.28
N ALA A 38 -6.35 2.95 -20.67
CA ALA A 38 -5.43 2.07 -21.38
C ALA A 38 -6.15 1.04 -22.29
N ALA A 39 -7.40 0.70 -22.02
CA ALA A 39 -8.19 -0.17 -22.90
C ALA A 39 -8.69 0.53 -24.17
N PHE A 40 -8.86 1.86 -24.12
CA PHE A 40 -9.38 2.68 -25.22
C PHE A 40 -8.29 3.43 -26.00
N THR A 41 -7.01 3.17 -25.74
CA THR A 41 -5.91 3.76 -26.51
C THR A 41 -5.69 3.01 -27.81
N PHE A 42 -5.79 3.72 -28.93
CA PHE A 42 -5.52 3.18 -30.28
C PHE A 42 -4.09 3.44 -30.77
N ASP A 43 -3.37 4.33 -30.09
CA ASP A 43 -1.99 4.70 -30.39
C ASP A 43 -1.01 4.14 -29.35
N TYR A 44 0.17 3.72 -29.80
CA TYR A 44 1.19 3.09 -28.97
C TYR A 44 1.74 4.02 -27.89
N TYR A 45 2.00 5.29 -28.21
CA TYR A 45 2.52 6.26 -27.25
C TYR A 45 1.47 6.59 -26.20
N SER A 46 0.22 6.74 -26.62
CA SER A 46 -0.91 6.97 -25.71
C SER A 46 -1.10 5.79 -24.75
N PHE A 47 -0.95 4.55 -25.23
CA PHE A 47 -0.99 3.35 -24.39
C PHE A 47 0.15 3.34 -23.36
N ILE A 48 1.37 3.67 -23.75
CA ILE A 48 2.51 3.74 -22.82
C ILE A 48 2.26 4.78 -21.73
N VAL A 49 1.78 5.97 -22.09
CA VAL A 49 1.48 7.03 -21.11
C VAL A 49 0.41 6.58 -20.13
N ALA A 50 -0.69 5.98 -20.61
CA ALA A 50 -1.73 5.44 -19.75
C ALA A 50 -1.19 4.36 -18.80
N ARG A 51 -0.35 3.44 -19.30
CA ARG A 51 0.28 2.38 -18.49
C ARG A 51 1.28 2.94 -17.48
N PHE A 52 1.97 4.02 -17.82
CA PHE A 52 2.89 4.71 -16.92
C PHE A 52 2.13 5.38 -15.76
N LEU A 53 1.05 6.09 -16.05
CA LEU A 53 0.17 6.68 -15.02
C LEU A 53 -0.50 5.61 -14.16
N LEU A 54 -0.98 4.53 -14.77
CA LEU A 54 -1.50 3.37 -14.07
C LEU A 54 -0.46 2.77 -13.10
N ALA A 55 0.80 2.66 -13.51
CA ALA A 55 1.88 2.17 -12.65
C ALA A 55 2.20 3.12 -11.49
N ILE A 56 2.11 4.44 -11.71
CA ILE A 56 2.25 5.45 -10.66
C ILE A 56 1.15 5.27 -9.59
N CYS A 57 -0.11 5.22 -10.01
CA CYS A 57 -1.23 5.04 -9.09
C CYS A 57 -1.20 3.67 -8.40
N GLY A 58 -0.88 2.60 -9.13
CA GLY A 58 -0.81 1.24 -8.59
C GLY A 58 0.28 1.09 -7.53
N SER A 59 1.46 1.67 -7.74
CA SER A 59 2.51 1.64 -6.73
C SER A 59 2.17 2.49 -5.50
N GLY A 60 1.57 3.67 -5.71
CA GLY A 60 1.11 4.51 -4.61
C GLY A 60 0.08 3.79 -3.75
N TYR A 61 -0.89 3.12 -4.38
CA TYR A 61 -1.88 2.29 -3.71
C TYR A 61 -1.23 1.22 -2.81
N LEU A 62 -0.25 0.47 -3.33
CA LEU A 62 0.43 -0.60 -2.57
C LEU A 62 1.18 -0.06 -1.34
N VAL A 63 1.87 1.07 -1.47
CA VAL A 63 2.59 1.67 -0.34
C VAL A 63 1.62 2.16 0.72
N VAL A 64 0.56 2.86 0.31
CA VAL A 64 -0.40 3.49 1.23
C VAL A 64 -1.29 2.46 1.91
N VAL A 65 -1.74 1.41 1.22
CA VAL A 65 -2.56 0.35 1.83
C VAL A 65 -1.79 -0.43 2.90
N PHE A 66 -0.49 -0.67 2.66
CA PHE A 66 0.38 -1.35 3.63
C PHE A 66 0.51 -0.52 4.91
N VAL A 67 0.83 0.77 4.77
CA VAL A 67 0.92 1.70 5.91
C VAL A 67 -0.42 1.77 6.64
N TYR A 68 -1.51 2.00 5.91
CA TYR A 68 -2.86 2.08 6.46
C TYR A 68 -3.18 0.86 7.34
N VAL A 69 -3.07 -0.37 6.81
CA VAL A 69 -3.38 -1.58 7.58
C VAL A 69 -2.46 -1.72 8.78
N THR A 70 -1.16 -1.45 8.64
CA THR A 70 -0.24 -1.59 9.77
C THR A 70 -0.45 -0.55 10.87
N GLU A 71 -1.05 0.59 10.56
CA GLU A 71 -1.43 1.62 11.54
C GLU A 71 -2.70 1.23 12.32
N PHE A 72 -3.58 0.40 11.76
CA PHE A 72 -4.73 -0.16 12.48
C PHE A 72 -4.37 -1.38 13.34
N VAL A 73 -3.26 -2.04 13.05
CA VAL A 73 -2.85 -3.30 13.68
C VAL A 73 -1.75 -3.07 14.71
N GLY A 74 -1.97 -3.53 15.94
CA GLY A 74 -0.98 -3.45 17.01
C GLY A 74 0.30 -4.26 16.73
N MET A 75 1.40 -3.90 17.41
CA MET A 75 2.74 -4.48 17.17
C MET A 75 2.78 -6.02 17.13
N LYS A 76 2.01 -6.70 18.00
CA LYS A 76 1.98 -8.17 18.08
C LYS A 76 1.38 -8.85 16.84
N SER A 77 0.45 -8.18 16.16
CA SER A 77 -0.28 -8.73 15.02
C SER A 77 0.19 -8.15 13.68
N ARG A 78 1.16 -7.23 13.70
CA ARG A 78 1.66 -6.54 12.50
C ARG A 78 2.25 -7.49 11.46
N THR A 79 2.98 -8.51 11.92
CA THR A 79 3.54 -9.57 11.04
C THR A 79 2.42 -10.35 10.37
N TRP A 80 1.40 -10.77 11.13
CA TRP A 80 0.25 -11.48 10.60
C TRP A 80 -0.52 -10.66 9.56
N ALA A 81 -0.75 -9.38 9.83
CA ALA A 81 -1.41 -8.49 8.88
C ALA A 81 -0.60 -8.32 7.58
N SER A 82 0.73 -8.23 7.69
CA SER A 82 1.62 -8.14 6.53
C SER A 82 1.59 -9.42 5.68
N ILE A 83 1.57 -10.59 6.32
CA ILE A 83 1.42 -11.88 5.63
C ILE A 83 0.10 -11.91 4.87
N HIS A 84 -1.02 -11.55 5.50
CA HIS A 84 -2.33 -11.55 4.83
C HIS A 84 -2.36 -10.61 3.62
N LEU A 85 -1.78 -9.40 3.74
CA LEU A 85 -1.67 -8.47 2.61
C LEU A 85 -0.90 -9.09 1.43
N HIS A 86 0.22 -9.76 1.70
CA HIS A 86 1.00 -10.44 0.66
C HIS A 86 0.27 -11.65 0.09
N SER A 87 -0.48 -12.41 0.90
CA SER A 87 -1.33 -13.50 0.41
C SER A 87 -2.42 -13.01 -0.55
N PHE A 88 -3.04 -11.86 -0.26
CA PHE A 88 -4.00 -11.25 -1.19
C PHE A 88 -3.34 -10.79 -2.50
N PHE A 89 -2.10 -10.31 -2.44
CA PHE A 89 -1.33 -10.00 -3.64
C PHE A 89 -1.09 -11.25 -4.48
N ALA A 90 -0.65 -12.36 -3.86
CA ALA A 90 -0.46 -13.64 -4.53
C ALA A 90 -1.77 -14.17 -5.15
N PHE A 91 -2.89 -14.10 -4.42
CA PHE A 91 -4.21 -14.42 -4.97
C PHE A 91 -4.57 -13.53 -6.17
N GLY A 92 -4.28 -12.24 -6.11
CA GLY A 92 -4.45 -11.32 -7.23
C GLY A 92 -3.67 -11.75 -8.47
N THR A 93 -2.42 -12.19 -8.32
CA THR A 93 -1.63 -12.72 -9.45
C THR A 93 -2.26 -13.95 -10.09
N MET A 94 -2.88 -14.83 -9.30
CA MET A 94 -3.60 -16.01 -9.81
C MET A 94 -4.86 -15.61 -10.58
N VAL A 95 -5.61 -14.62 -10.10
CA VAL A 95 -6.79 -14.08 -10.80
C VAL A 95 -6.38 -13.44 -12.14
N VAL A 96 -5.26 -12.69 -12.15
CA VAL A 96 -4.68 -12.09 -13.36
C VAL A 96 -4.29 -13.18 -14.37
N ALA A 97 -3.66 -14.27 -13.91
CA ALA A 97 -3.32 -15.42 -14.76
C ALA A 97 -4.55 -16.09 -15.37
N LEU A 98 -5.56 -16.37 -14.54
CA LEU A 98 -6.80 -17.01 -14.95
C LEU A 98 -7.59 -16.14 -15.94
N THR A 99 -7.67 -14.84 -15.67
CA THR A 99 -8.34 -13.87 -16.56
C THR A 99 -7.65 -13.81 -17.91
N GLY A 100 -6.31 -13.88 -17.95
CA GLY A 100 -5.55 -13.89 -19.21
C GLY A 100 -5.75 -15.18 -20.01
N TYR A 101 -5.94 -16.31 -19.33
CA TYR A 101 -6.28 -17.57 -19.97
C TYR A 101 -7.69 -17.55 -20.59
N LEU A 102 -8.67 -16.97 -19.90
CA LEU A 102 -10.08 -16.91 -20.35
C LEU A 102 -10.32 -15.82 -21.40
N VAL A 103 -9.69 -14.65 -21.24
CA VAL A 103 -9.91 -13.47 -22.07
C VAL A 103 -8.65 -13.18 -22.87
N ARG A 104 -8.66 -13.59 -24.15
CA ARG A 104 -7.51 -13.43 -25.04
C ARG A 104 -7.44 -12.06 -25.71
N THR A 105 -8.51 -11.29 -25.66
CA THR A 105 -8.59 -9.94 -26.19
C THR A 105 -8.05 -8.93 -25.18
N TRP A 106 -6.91 -8.31 -25.50
CA TRP A 106 -6.13 -7.50 -24.56
C TRP A 106 -6.90 -6.31 -23.95
N TRP A 107 -7.77 -5.64 -24.71
CA TRP A 107 -8.52 -4.48 -24.21
C TRP A 107 -9.69 -4.90 -23.30
N ILE A 108 -10.38 -6.01 -23.62
CA ILE A 108 -11.40 -6.61 -22.74
C ILE A 108 -10.75 -7.05 -21.43
N TYR A 109 -9.57 -7.66 -21.51
CA TYR A 109 -8.79 -8.07 -20.34
C TYR A 109 -8.48 -6.87 -19.43
N GLN A 110 -8.05 -5.74 -19.98
CA GLN A 110 -7.83 -4.50 -19.20
C GLN A 110 -9.10 -3.99 -18.52
N ILE A 111 -10.24 -4.01 -19.22
CA ILE A 111 -11.55 -3.58 -18.67
C ILE A 111 -11.96 -4.49 -17.51
N VAL A 112 -11.85 -5.82 -17.68
CA VAL A 112 -12.21 -6.79 -16.64
C VAL A 112 -11.38 -6.54 -15.38
N LEU A 113 -10.05 -6.43 -15.50
CA LEU A 113 -9.19 -6.17 -14.36
C LEU A 113 -9.47 -4.82 -13.69
N SER A 114 -9.74 -3.78 -14.48
CA SER A 114 -10.07 -2.46 -13.94
C SER A 114 -11.39 -2.49 -13.18
N THR A 115 -12.39 -3.21 -13.68
CA THR A 115 -13.73 -3.31 -13.06
C THR A 115 -13.68 -3.98 -11.69
N VAL A 116 -12.76 -4.91 -11.46
CA VAL A 116 -12.56 -5.56 -10.14
C VAL A 116 -12.22 -4.54 -9.04
N THR A 117 -11.67 -3.37 -9.38
CA THR A 117 -11.33 -2.33 -8.40
C THR A 117 -12.53 -1.48 -7.95
N VAL A 118 -13.65 -1.51 -8.70
CA VAL A 118 -14.82 -0.64 -8.46
C VAL A 118 -15.42 -0.81 -7.06
N PRO A 119 -15.68 -2.03 -6.54
CA PRO A 119 -16.26 -2.20 -5.21
C PRO A 119 -15.39 -1.56 -4.13
N PHE A 120 -14.07 -1.65 -4.27
CA PHE A 120 -13.14 -1.04 -3.32
C PHE A 120 -13.20 0.49 -3.38
N VAL A 121 -13.21 1.09 -4.58
CA VAL A 121 -13.32 2.56 -4.74
C VAL A 121 -14.60 3.10 -4.08
N LEU A 122 -15.72 2.39 -4.22
CA LEU A 122 -17.00 2.78 -3.61
C LEU A 122 -16.98 2.66 -2.09
N CYS A 123 -16.40 1.58 -1.56
CA CYS A 123 -16.31 1.36 -0.11
C CYS A 123 -15.24 2.21 0.58
N CYS A 124 -14.23 2.70 -0.15
CA CYS A 124 -13.09 3.40 0.43
C CYS A 124 -13.49 4.74 1.10
N TRP A 125 -14.57 5.39 0.66
CA TRP A 125 -15.12 6.55 1.39
C TRP A 125 -15.55 6.16 2.81
N MET A 126 -16.09 4.96 3.03
CA MET A 126 -16.61 4.56 4.34
C MET A 126 -15.51 4.27 5.38
N LEU A 127 -14.25 4.17 4.94
CA LEU A 127 -13.13 3.87 5.83
C LEU A 127 -12.80 5.07 6.74
N PRO A 128 -12.51 4.84 8.04
CA PRO A 128 -11.99 5.89 8.90
C PRO A 128 -10.55 6.26 8.51
N GLU A 129 -10.10 7.44 8.91
CA GLU A 129 -8.69 7.80 8.84
C GLU A 129 -7.89 7.07 9.93
N THR A 130 -6.59 6.90 9.76
CA THR A 130 -5.77 6.18 10.73
C THR A 130 -5.64 6.96 12.05
N PRO A 131 -5.66 6.27 13.21
CA PRO A 131 -5.60 6.95 14.51
C PRO A 131 -4.27 7.70 14.70
N PHE A 132 -3.17 7.16 14.16
CA PHE A 132 -1.85 7.77 14.24
C PHE A 132 -1.75 9.07 13.44
N TRP A 133 -2.32 9.13 12.24
CA TRP A 133 -2.32 10.37 11.46
C TRP A 133 -3.21 11.45 12.10
N LEU A 134 -4.38 11.05 12.60
CA LEU A 134 -5.27 11.98 13.34
C LEU A 134 -4.59 12.56 14.58
N LEU A 135 -3.80 11.74 15.28
CA LEU A 135 -2.96 12.17 16.40
C LEU A 135 -1.87 13.16 15.97
N SER A 136 -1.16 12.90 14.88
CA SER A 136 -0.09 13.80 14.40
C SER A 136 -0.62 15.15 13.91
N GLU A 137 -1.86 15.20 13.42
CA GLU A 137 -2.54 16.43 13.00
C GLU A 137 -3.30 17.13 14.16
N GLY A 138 -3.21 16.62 15.38
CA GLY A 138 -3.87 17.22 16.56
C GLY A 138 -5.38 17.06 16.61
N LYS A 139 -5.96 16.15 15.80
CA LYS A 139 -7.40 15.86 15.75
C LYS A 139 -7.81 14.84 16.80
N TYR A 140 -7.64 15.18 18.07
CA TYR A 140 -7.82 14.26 19.20
C TYR A 140 -9.25 13.68 19.34
N GLU A 141 -10.28 14.47 19.04
CA GLU A 141 -11.67 14.00 19.13
C GLU A 141 -11.99 12.93 18.07
N GLU A 142 -11.53 13.13 16.83
CA GLU A 142 -11.70 12.15 15.75
C GLU A 142 -10.89 10.89 16.04
N ALA A 143 -9.65 11.04 16.52
CA ALA A 143 -8.81 9.93 16.94
C ALA A 143 -9.50 9.08 18.04
N GLN A 144 -10.10 9.73 19.05
CA GLN A 144 -10.84 9.03 20.11
C GLN A 144 -12.04 8.25 19.54
N LYS A 145 -12.83 8.83 18.62
CA LYS A 145 -13.97 8.12 18.00
C LYS A 145 -13.52 6.86 17.25
N VAL A 146 -12.39 6.94 16.54
CA VAL A 146 -11.83 5.78 15.84
C VAL A 146 -11.37 4.72 16.84
N ILE A 147 -10.64 5.12 17.90
CA ILE A 147 -10.19 4.22 18.97
C ILE A 147 -11.38 3.58 19.70
N ASP A 148 -12.45 4.33 20.00
CA ASP A 148 -13.67 3.81 20.62
C ASP A 148 -14.33 2.75 19.75
N THR A 149 -14.38 2.98 18.44
CA THR A 149 -14.91 2.01 17.46
C THR A 149 -14.06 0.74 17.44
N MET A 150 -12.73 0.89 17.41
CA MET A 150 -11.81 -0.25 17.50
C MET A 150 -11.97 -1.02 18.81
N ALA A 151 -12.12 -0.32 19.94
CA ALA A 151 -12.29 -0.93 21.25
C ALA A 151 -13.61 -1.73 21.34
N LYS A 152 -14.69 -1.19 20.76
CA LYS A 152 -15.98 -1.90 20.64
C LYS A 152 -15.85 -3.18 19.81
N TRP A 153 -15.17 -3.12 18.66
CA TRP A 153 -14.94 -4.30 17.81
C TRP A 153 -14.06 -5.35 18.49
N ASN A 154 -13.03 -4.91 19.20
CA ASN A 154 -12.12 -5.77 19.95
C ASN A 154 -12.68 -6.22 21.32
N ARG A 155 -13.90 -5.80 21.69
CA ARG A 155 -14.55 -6.06 22.98
C ARG A 155 -13.65 -5.72 24.19
N THR A 156 -12.87 -4.65 24.07
CA THR A 156 -11.97 -4.17 25.12
C THR A 156 -12.44 -2.83 25.67
N ARG A 157 -11.91 -2.42 26.84
CA ARG A 157 -12.21 -1.10 27.41
C ARG A 157 -11.62 -0.03 26.48
N SER A 158 -12.42 0.99 26.17
CA SER A 158 -11.87 2.14 25.48
C SER A 158 -10.88 2.87 26.39
N CYS A 159 -9.71 3.18 25.85
CA CYS A 159 -8.72 3.99 26.53
C CYS A 159 -8.98 5.45 26.18
N LYS A 160 -9.05 6.32 27.20
CA LYS A 160 -9.12 7.76 26.97
C LYS A 160 -7.74 8.24 26.50
N LEU A 161 -7.69 8.78 25.30
CA LEU A 161 -6.48 9.31 24.69
C LEU A 161 -5.86 10.42 25.55
N SER A 162 -6.68 11.19 26.26
CA SER A 162 -6.24 12.21 27.23
C SER A 162 -5.39 11.62 28.36
N GLU A 163 -5.70 10.41 28.83
CA GLU A 163 -4.94 9.74 29.89
C GLU A 163 -3.60 9.23 29.35
N LEU A 164 -3.58 8.64 28.15
CA LEU A 164 -2.34 8.20 27.49
C LEU A 164 -1.37 9.35 27.21
N LEU A 165 -1.89 10.47 26.67
CA LEU A 165 -1.09 11.67 26.42
C LEU A 165 -0.55 12.27 27.72
N SER A 166 -1.34 12.23 28.80
CA SER A 166 -0.88 12.71 30.11
C SER A 166 0.18 11.81 30.75
N LEU A 167 0.15 10.50 30.50
CA LEU A 167 1.18 9.56 30.96
C LEU A 167 2.49 9.74 30.18
N ASP A 168 2.42 10.00 28.88
CA ASP A 168 3.59 10.30 28.05
C ASP A 168 4.24 11.65 28.46
N HIS A 169 3.40 12.65 28.77
CA HIS A 169 3.86 13.96 29.26
C HIS A 169 4.49 13.91 30.66
N ASN A 170 4.03 13.00 31.53
CA ASN A 170 4.62 12.81 32.87
C ASN A 170 5.88 11.92 32.86
N GLY A 171 6.10 11.11 31.82
CA GLY A 171 7.28 10.26 31.65
C GLY A 171 8.47 10.93 30.94
N SER A 172 8.21 11.94 30.11
CA SER A 172 9.24 12.78 29.47
C SER A 172 9.30 14.14 30.14
N ALA A 173 10.35 14.38 30.92
CA ALA A 173 10.60 15.67 31.57
C ALA A 173 10.48 16.85 30.57
N GLY A 174 9.45 17.68 30.75
CA GLY A 174 9.53 19.12 30.53
C GLY A 174 9.50 19.68 29.11
N ASN A 175 9.22 18.91 28.06
CA ASN A 175 8.99 19.50 26.74
C ASN A 175 7.49 19.63 26.43
N LYS A 176 7.08 20.88 26.15
CA LYS A 176 5.78 21.25 25.53
C LYS A 176 5.44 20.27 24.40
N PRO A 177 4.15 20.05 24.04
CA PRO A 177 3.80 19.19 22.92
C PRO A 177 4.65 19.62 21.75
N SER A 178 5.63 18.79 21.40
CA SER A 178 6.45 19.00 20.24
C SER A 178 5.43 19.07 19.11
N GLN A 179 5.28 20.25 18.53
CA GLN A 179 4.82 20.32 17.16
C GLN A 179 5.65 19.26 16.45
N VAL A 180 5.02 18.20 15.98
CA VAL A 180 5.71 17.11 15.29
C VAL A 180 6.51 17.80 14.20
N GLU A 181 7.81 17.94 14.41
CA GLU A 181 8.68 18.56 13.42
C GLU A 181 8.44 17.76 12.16
N LYS A 182 8.09 18.45 11.07
CA LYS A 182 7.86 17.80 9.79
C LYS A 182 9.22 17.32 9.30
N HIS A 183 9.63 16.15 9.78
CA HIS A 183 10.87 15.52 9.42
C HIS A 183 10.90 15.40 7.90
N THR A 184 11.93 16.00 7.32
CA THR A 184 12.11 16.03 5.88
C THR A 184 12.89 14.79 5.47
N LEU A 185 12.73 14.33 4.23
CA LEU A 185 13.45 13.16 3.70
C LEU A 185 14.99 13.27 3.86
N SER A 186 15.52 14.49 3.99
CA SER A 186 16.93 14.77 4.23
C SER A 186 17.40 14.38 5.63
N ASP A 187 16.51 14.35 6.63
CA ASP A 187 16.87 14.01 8.02
C ASP A 187 17.20 12.53 8.17
N LEU A 188 16.75 11.71 7.21
CA LEU A 188 17.02 10.27 7.15
C LEU A 188 18.52 9.96 6.99
N PHE A 189 19.29 10.89 6.42
CA PHE A 189 20.73 10.76 6.19
C PHE A 189 21.56 11.59 7.17
N TYR A 190 20.93 12.33 8.07
CA TYR A 190 21.64 13.19 9.02
C TYR A 190 22.30 12.38 10.14
N ASP A 191 21.63 11.33 10.62
CA ASP A 191 22.17 10.42 11.63
C ASP A 191 22.72 9.14 10.97
N TRP A 192 23.98 8.83 11.23
CA TRP A 192 24.66 7.63 10.74
C TRP A 192 23.95 6.32 11.13
N SER A 193 23.30 6.29 12.30
CA SER A 193 22.51 5.14 12.76
C SER A 193 21.26 4.94 11.89
N ILE A 194 20.54 6.02 11.59
CA ILE A 194 19.34 6.01 10.74
C ILE A 194 19.70 5.72 9.29
N GLY A 195 20.80 6.29 8.79
CA GLY A 195 21.34 6.03 7.46
C GLY A 195 21.71 4.56 7.26
N THR A 196 22.39 3.95 8.24
CA THR A 196 22.77 2.52 8.18
C THR A 196 21.52 1.63 8.16
N ARG A 197 20.52 1.90 9.01
CA ARG A 197 19.26 1.15 9.03
C ARG A 197 18.49 1.28 7.71
N THR A 198 18.45 2.48 7.14
CA THR A 198 17.81 2.75 5.84
C THR A 198 18.50 1.97 4.73
N LEU A 199 19.84 1.95 4.70
CA LEU A 199 20.62 1.19 3.71
C LEU A 199 20.35 -0.31 3.82
N ILE A 200 20.32 -0.86 5.04
CA ILE A 200 20.01 -2.28 5.26
C ILE A 200 18.61 -2.60 4.72
N VAL A 201 17.61 -1.77 5.01
CA VAL A 201 16.24 -1.96 4.49
C VAL A 201 16.24 -1.91 2.96
N TRP A 202 16.94 -0.97 2.34
CA TRP A 202 17.04 -0.90 0.88
C TRP A 202 17.71 -2.12 0.26
N LEU A 203 18.78 -2.65 0.88
CA LEU A 203 19.45 -3.86 0.40
C LEU A 203 18.56 -5.11 0.54
N ILE A 204 17.79 -5.21 1.62
CA ILE A 204 16.80 -6.28 1.80
C ILE A 204 15.74 -6.22 0.69
N TRP A 205 15.17 -5.04 0.44
CA TRP A 205 14.18 -4.84 -0.62
C TRP A 205 14.77 -5.11 -2.01
N PHE A 206 16.00 -4.67 -2.27
CA PHE A 206 16.70 -4.91 -3.52
C PHE A 206 16.88 -6.40 -3.77
N THR A 207 17.38 -7.14 -2.78
CA THR A 207 17.60 -8.59 -2.87
C THR A 207 16.28 -9.34 -3.07
N GLY A 208 15.23 -8.95 -2.34
CA GLY A 208 13.89 -9.53 -2.49
C GLY A 208 13.29 -9.28 -3.87
N CYS A 209 13.36 -8.03 -4.36
CA CYS A 209 12.90 -7.69 -5.71
C CYS A 209 13.68 -8.45 -6.78
N PHE A 210 15.00 -8.51 -6.64
CA PHE A 210 15.87 -9.23 -7.58
C PHE A 210 15.50 -10.72 -7.66
N GLY A 211 15.30 -11.38 -6.52
CA GLY A 211 14.84 -12.76 -6.46
C GLY A 211 13.47 -12.96 -7.11
N PHE A 212 12.50 -12.11 -6.75
CA PHE A 212 11.14 -12.17 -7.30
C PHE A 212 11.12 -12.01 -8.83
N TYR A 213 11.81 -11.00 -9.37
CA TYR A 213 11.85 -10.77 -10.82
C TYR A 213 12.63 -11.86 -11.55
N THR A 214 13.72 -12.36 -10.98
CA THR A 214 14.47 -13.49 -11.56
C THR A 214 13.57 -14.72 -11.65
N PHE A 215 12.83 -15.04 -10.59
CA PHE A 215 11.91 -16.17 -10.58
C PHE A 215 10.73 -15.95 -11.55
N SER A 216 10.14 -14.75 -11.56
CA SER A 216 9.04 -14.40 -12.44
C SER A 216 9.41 -14.39 -13.93
N LEU A 217 10.65 -14.05 -14.28
CA LEU A 217 11.11 -14.10 -15.67
C LEU A 217 11.38 -15.54 -16.10
N ASN A 218 11.97 -16.35 -15.21
CA ASN A 218 12.19 -17.77 -15.47
C ASN A 218 10.88 -18.56 -15.56
N SER A 219 9.82 -18.17 -14.83
CA SER A 219 8.51 -18.84 -14.90
C SER A 219 7.86 -18.75 -16.29
N VAL A 220 8.08 -17.67 -17.04
CA VAL A 220 7.60 -17.53 -18.42
C VAL A 220 8.45 -18.37 -19.39
N ASN A 221 9.73 -18.61 -19.06
CA ASN A 221 10.67 -19.36 -19.89
C ASN A 221 10.68 -20.88 -19.63
N LEU A 222 10.00 -21.34 -18.58
CA LEU A 222 9.72 -22.75 -18.33
C LEU A 222 8.77 -23.25 -19.42
N GLY A 223 9.27 -24.02 -20.39
CA GLY A 223 8.47 -24.51 -21.53
C GLY A 223 7.14 -25.12 -21.09
N GLY A 224 6.05 -24.76 -21.78
CA GLY A 224 4.67 -25.11 -21.39
C GLY A 224 3.69 -23.96 -21.64
N ASN A 225 2.57 -23.95 -20.91
CA ASN A 225 1.56 -22.88 -20.99
C ASN A 225 1.90 -21.76 -19.99
N GLU A 226 2.23 -20.56 -20.51
CA GLU A 226 2.64 -19.38 -19.74
C GLU A 226 1.66 -19.01 -18.61
N TYR A 227 0.35 -19.16 -18.85
CA TYR A 227 -0.68 -18.86 -17.85
C TYR A 227 -0.70 -19.87 -16.70
N LEU A 228 -0.41 -21.14 -16.98
CA LEU A 228 -0.31 -22.19 -15.96
C LEU A 228 0.90 -21.95 -15.06
N ASN A 229 2.02 -21.53 -15.65
CA ASN A 229 3.24 -21.20 -14.90
C ASN A 229 3.03 -19.99 -14.00
N LEU A 230 2.33 -18.95 -14.49
CA LEU A 230 2.00 -17.77 -13.68
C LEU A 230 1.03 -18.11 -12.53
N PHE A 231 0.04 -18.98 -12.79
CA PHE A 231 -0.88 -19.47 -11.75
C PHE A 231 -0.16 -20.28 -10.68
N LEU A 232 0.75 -21.18 -11.09
CA LEU A 232 1.58 -21.94 -10.17
C LEU A 232 2.48 -21.02 -9.36
N MET A 233 3.10 -20.00 -9.98
CA MET A 233 3.92 -19.00 -9.29
C MET A 233 3.16 -18.32 -8.14
N GLY A 234 1.91 -17.89 -8.37
CA GLY A 234 1.06 -17.31 -7.32
C GLY A 234 0.74 -18.30 -6.19
N LYS A 235 0.60 -19.59 -6.50
CA LYS A 235 0.47 -20.65 -5.48
C LYS A 235 1.76 -20.78 -4.66
N TRP A 236 2.93 -20.86 -5.30
CA TRP A 236 4.23 -20.97 -4.60
C TRP A 236 4.51 -19.78 -3.69
N LEU A 237 4.09 -18.58 -4.08
CA LEU A 237 4.22 -17.37 -3.24
C LEU A 237 3.48 -17.44 -1.91
N ASN A 238 2.44 -18.28 -1.78
CA ASN A 238 1.71 -18.47 -0.52
C ASN A 238 2.36 -19.49 0.43
N TYR A 239 3.35 -20.25 -0.04
CA TYR A 239 4.04 -21.29 0.74
C TYR A 239 5.40 -20.84 1.31
N ILE A 240 5.85 -19.63 0.97
CA ILE A 240 7.08 -18.99 1.46
C ILE A 240 6.71 -17.95 2.50
#